data_AF-A0A3C0Z2J5-F1
#
_entry.id   AF-A0A3C0Z2J5-F1
#
_cell.length_a   1.000
_cell.length_b   1.000
_cell.length_c   1.000
_cell.angle_alpha   90.00
_cell.angle_beta   90.00
_cell.angle_gamma   90.00
#
_symmetry.space_group_name_H-M   'P 1'
#
loop_
_entity.id
_entity.type
_entity.pdbx_description
1 polymer ?
#
loop_
_entity_poly.entity_id
_entity_poly.type
_entity_poly.pdbx_seq_one_letter_code
_entity_poly.pdbx_strand_id
1 'polypeptide(L)'
;MTIIYLAIGAGVFALAYAALLTIRILKSDAGSEQVQAIGRAIQEGAMAFLSREYRLLAIFVVIMFIVLAVFIDLDVLDKIPGDSESVPKTAISYLVGAIGSGLAGFIGMSIAVRANTRTTVQAQRG
;
A
#
# COMPACT_ATOMS: atom_id res chain seq x y z
N MET A 1 27.44 5.31 -5.31
CA MET A 1 27.09 3.89 -5.10
C MET A 1 26.77 3.57 -3.64
N THR A 2 27.54 4.01 -2.64
CA THR A 2 27.26 3.78 -1.21
C THR A 2 25.86 4.20 -0.76
N ILE A 3 25.37 5.36 -1.22
CA ILE A 3 24.05 5.89 -0.85
C ILE A 3 22.91 4.99 -1.36
N ILE A 4 23.04 4.39 -2.54
CA ILE A 4 22.01 3.52 -3.14
C ILE A 4 21.86 2.24 -2.31
N TYR A 5 22.98 1.61 -1.94
CA TYR A 5 22.95 0.43 -1.08
C TYR A 5 22.38 0.73 0.30
N LEU A 6 22.68 1.90 0.86
CA LEU A 6 22.12 2.34 2.14
C LEU A 6 20.61 2.56 2.05
N ALA A 7 20.12 3.20 0.99
CA ALA A 7 18.69 3.43 0.77
C ALA A 7 17.90 2.12 0.64
N ILE A 8 18.41 1.16 -0.15
CA ILE A 8 17.81 -0.16 -0.29
C ILE A 8 17.83 -0.91 1.05
N GLY A 9 18.97 -0.88 1.76
CA GLY A 9 19.11 -1.51 3.07
C GLY A 9 18.14 -0.95 4.11
N ALA A 10 17.97 0.37 4.15
CA ALA A 10 17.02 1.04 5.04
C ALA A 10 15.57 0.64 4.73
N GLY A 11 15.19 0.54 3.45
CA GLY A 11 13.87 0.09 3.02
C GLY A 11 13.57 -1.34 3.49
N VAL A 12 14.52 -2.26 3.28
CA VAL A 12 14.40 -3.66 3.74
C VAL A 12 14.28 -3.73 5.27
N PHE A 13 15.12 -2.98 5.98
CA PHE A 13 15.07 -2.94 7.45
C PHE A 13 13.73 -2.39 7.97
N ALA A 14 13.20 -1.33 7.36
CA ALA A 14 11.91 -0.77 7.73
C ALA A 14 10.76 -1.77 7.55
N LEU A 15 10.74 -2.50 6.43
CA LEU A 15 9.75 -3.55 6.19
C LEU A 15 9.88 -4.71 7.18
N ALA A 16 11.11 -5.14 7.49
CA ALA A 16 11.35 -6.18 8.48
C ALA A 16 10.88 -5.75 9.89
N TYR A 17 11.18 -4.52 10.28
CA TYR A 17 10.75 -3.97 11.56
C TYR A 17 9.22 -3.83 11.65
N ALA A 18 8.57 -3.34 10.59
CA ALA A 18 7.11 -3.29 10.50
C ALA A 18 6.48 -4.68 10.62
N ALA A 19 7.06 -5.71 9.99
CA ALA A 19 6.60 -7.08 10.10
C ALA A 19 6.74 -7.61 11.55
N LEU A 20 7.87 -7.34 12.21
CA LEU A 20 8.09 -7.71 13.61
C LEU A 20 7.06 -7.06 14.55
N LEU A 21 6.80 -5.76 14.38
CA LEU A 21 5.77 -5.05 15.15
C LEU A 21 4.38 -5.63 14.92
N THR A 22 4.05 -5.90 13.66
CA THR A 22 2.77 -6.51 13.28
C THR A 22 2.58 -7.86 13.95
N ILE A 23 3.59 -8.73 13.91
CA ILE A 23 3.55 -10.05 14.56
C ILE A 23 3.38 -9.90 16.07
N ARG A 24 4.10 -8.97 16.71
CA ARG A 24 3.98 -8.71 18.15
C ARG A 24 2.58 -8.26 18.52
N ILE A 25 2.01 -7.30 17.79
CA ILE A 25 0.65 -6.82 18.03
C ILE A 25 -0.34 -7.96 17.81
N LEU A 26 -0.27 -8.69 16.70
CA LEU A 26 -1.24 -9.74 16.38
C LEU A 26 -1.20 -10.93 17.36
N LYS A 27 -0.07 -11.15 18.05
CA LYS A 27 0.05 -12.15 19.13
C LYS A 27 -0.60 -11.71 20.44
N SER A 28 -0.86 -10.41 20.63
CA SER A 28 -1.54 -9.91 21.82
C SER A 28 -3.00 -10.35 21.87
N ASP A 29 -3.51 -10.42 23.10
CA ASP A 29 -4.87 -10.84 23.41
C ASP A 29 -5.91 -10.03 22.63
N ALA A 30 -6.80 -10.75 21.93
CA ALA A 30 -7.86 -10.18 21.11
C ALA A 30 -9.13 -9.86 21.93
N GLY A 31 -9.16 -10.20 23.22
CA GLY A 31 -10.23 -9.83 24.15
C GLY A 31 -11.40 -10.80 24.17
N SER A 32 -12.49 -10.35 24.80
CA SER A 32 -13.72 -11.13 24.90
C SER A 32 -14.36 -11.39 23.54
N GLU A 33 -15.23 -12.40 23.49
CA GLU A 33 -15.98 -12.77 22.28
C GLU A 33 -16.77 -11.59 21.70
N GLN A 34 -17.33 -10.74 22.56
CA GLN A 34 -18.06 -9.54 22.16
C GLN A 34 -17.16 -8.52 21.43
N VAL A 35 -15.95 -8.26 21.95
CA VAL A 35 -14.98 -7.35 21.31
C VAL A 35 -14.52 -7.92 19.97
N GLN A 36 -14.26 -9.23 19.90
CA GLN A 36 -13.88 -9.88 18.67
C GLN A 36 -15.00 -9.87 17.62
N ALA A 37 -16.26 -10.03 18.03
CA ALA A 37 -17.41 -9.97 17.13
C ALA A 37 -17.55 -8.59 16.47
N ILE A 38 -17.41 -7.51 17.25
CA ILE A 38 -17.40 -6.13 16.73
C ILE A 38 -16.22 -5.93 15.78
N GLY A 39 -15.02 -6.37 16.17
CA GLY A 39 -13.83 -6.27 15.34
C GLY A 39 -13.97 -6.97 13.98
N ARG A 40 -14.60 -8.16 13.96
CA ARG A 40 -14.88 -8.89 12.71
C ARG A 40 -15.83 -8.12 11.79
N ALA A 41 -16.90 -7.53 12.34
CA ALA A 41 -17.84 -6.72 11.55
C ALA A 41 -17.15 -5.48 10.93
N ILE A 42 -16.28 -4.81 11.69
CA ILE A 42 -15.47 -3.68 11.18
C ILE A 42 -14.51 -4.17 10.10
N GLN A 43 -13.83 -5.30 10.31
CA GLN A 43 -12.92 -5.88 9.33
C GLN A 43 -13.63 -6.20 8.03
N GLU A 44 -14.79 -6.84 8.09
CA GLU A 44 -15.58 -7.16 6.90
C GLU A 44 -15.97 -5.90 6.12
N GLY A 45 -16.51 -4.89 6.82
CA GLY A 45 -16.89 -3.61 6.20
C GLY A 45 -15.70 -2.87 5.56
N ALA A 46 -14.57 -2.80 6.27
CA ALA A 46 -13.36 -2.15 5.80
C ALA A 46 -12.79 -2.84 4.55
N MET A 47 -12.70 -4.17 4.56
CA MET A 47 -12.22 -4.94 3.40
C MET A 47 -13.18 -4.82 2.20
N ALA A 48 -14.49 -4.81 2.46
CA ALA A 48 -15.49 -4.62 1.42
C ALA A 48 -15.45 -3.21 0.81
N PHE A 49 -15.16 -2.18 1.60
CA PHE A 49 -14.93 -0.82 1.10
C PHE A 49 -13.67 -0.74 0.25
N LEU A 50 -12.52 -1.21 0.76
CA LEU A 50 -11.26 -1.21 0.04
C LEU A 50 -11.35 -1.94 -1.30
N SER A 51 -11.99 -3.10 -1.35
CA SER A 51 -12.13 -3.86 -2.59
C SER A 51 -12.90 -3.07 -3.67
N ARG A 52 -13.89 -2.27 -3.29
CA ARG A 52 -14.68 -1.44 -4.20
C ARG A 52 -13.88 -0.22 -4.66
N GLU A 53 -13.24 0.46 -3.72
CA GLU A 53 -12.37 1.60 -3.99
C GLU A 53 -11.22 1.22 -4.94
N TYR A 54 -10.53 0.11 -4.65
CA TYR A 54 -9.36 -0.33 -5.43
C TYR A 54 -9.75 -0.79 -6.82
N ARG A 55 -10.97 -1.33 -7.00
CA ARG A 55 -11.47 -1.68 -8.33
C ARG A 55 -11.65 -0.44 -9.20
N LEU A 56 -12.15 0.66 -8.63
CA LEU A 56 -12.26 1.94 -9.34
C LEU A 56 -10.89 2.58 -9.58
N LEU A 57 -10.03 2.58 -8.56
CA LEU A 57 -8.66 3.10 -8.69
C LEU A 57 -7.84 2.33 -9.72
N ALA A 58 -8.01 1.02 -9.85
CA ALA A 58 -7.28 0.23 -10.85
C ALA A 58 -7.59 0.71 -12.28
N ILE A 59 -8.85 1.07 -12.56
CA ILE A 59 -9.24 1.63 -13.86
C ILE A 59 -8.53 2.97 -14.08
N PHE A 60 -8.53 3.85 -13.07
CA PHE A 60 -7.82 5.12 -13.15
C PHE A 60 -6.30 4.93 -13.37
N VAL A 61 -5.69 3.98 -12.67
CA VAL A 61 -4.25 3.68 -12.82
C VAL A 61 -3.92 3.24 -14.23
N VAL A 62 -4.74 2.37 -14.84
CA VAL A 62 -4.54 1.92 -16.23
C VAL A 62 -4.70 3.08 -17.21
N ILE A 63 -5.71 3.94 -17.02
CA ILE A 63 -5.92 5.12 -17.87
C ILE A 63 -4.70 6.04 -17.78
N MET A 64 -4.22 6.36 -16.58
CA MET A 64 -3.03 7.20 -16.39
C MET A 64 -1.76 6.57 -16.93
N PHE A 65 -1.60 5.25 -16.83
CA PHE A 65 -0.48 4.56 -17.44
C PHE A 65 -0.46 4.78 -18.97
N ILE A 66 -1.61 4.67 -19.64
CA ILE A 66 -1.72 4.92 -21.09
C ILE A 66 -1.45 6.39 -21.41
N VAL A 67 -2.01 7.33 -20.63
CA VAL A 67 -1.77 8.76 -20.83
C VAL A 67 -0.29 9.09 -20.70
N LEU A 68 0.40 8.58 -19.67
CA LEU A 68 1.83 8.81 -19.50
C LEU A 68 2.66 8.16 -20.62
N ALA A 69 2.31 6.93 -21.02
CA ALA A 69 3.01 6.26 -22.11
C ALA A 69 2.88 7.03 -23.44
N VAL A 70 1.69 7.56 -23.76
CA VAL A 70 1.43 8.25 -25.02
C VAL A 70 1.94 9.68 -25.04
N PHE A 71 1.70 10.45 -23.97
CA PHE A 71 2.01 11.88 -23.96
C PHE A 71 3.40 12.22 -23.41
N ILE A 72 4.00 11.34 -22.60
CA ILE A 72 5.32 11.58 -22.01
C ILE A 72 6.38 10.71 -22.68
N ASP A 73 6.19 9.38 -22.69
CA ASP A 73 7.23 8.48 -23.17
C ASP A 73 7.31 8.43 -24.71
N LEU A 74 6.17 8.47 -25.42
CA LEU A 74 6.11 8.54 -26.89
C LEU A 74 6.17 9.98 -27.44
N ASP A 75 6.11 10.98 -26.56
CA ASP A 75 6.05 12.42 -26.90
C ASP A 75 5.24 12.75 -28.17
N VAL A 76 3.99 12.26 -28.26
CA VAL A 76 3.12 12.50 -29.43
C VAL A 76 2.87 13.98 -29.72
N LEU A 77 3.17 14.88 -28.77
CA LEU A 77 3.01 16.32 -28.92
C LEU A 77 4.30 17.05 -29.36
N ASP A 78 5.43 16.36 -29.51
CA ASP A 78 6.77 16.92 -29.82
C ASP A 78 7.14 18.12 -28.91
N LYS A 79 6.74 18.07 -27.64
CA LYS A 79 6.94 19.17 -26.68
C LYS A 79 8.01 18.86 -25.64
N ILE A 80 8.47 17.61 -25.55
CA ILE A 80 9.37 17.17 -24.49
C ILE A 80 10.77 16.95 -25.09
N PRO A 81 11.75 17.81 -24.75
CA PRO A 81 13.12 17.60 -25.21
C PRO A 81 13.72 16.36 -24.53
N GLY A 82 13.92 15.28 -25.30
CA GLY A 82 14.57 14.05 -24.86
C GLY A 82 14.52 12.97 -25.93
N ASP A 83 15.50 12.07 -25.93
CA ASP A 83 15.48 10.91 -26.82
C ASP A 83 14.28 10.03 -26.46
N SER A 84 13.36 9.84 -27.41
CA SER A 84 12.29 8.85 -27.31
C SER A 84 12.92 7.46 -27.25
N GLU A 85 13.33 7.04 -26.06
CA GLU A 85 13.79 5.68 -25.85
C GLU A 85 12.64 4.71 -26.12
N SER A 86 12.93 3.56 -26.73
CA SER A 86 11.93 2.55 -27.10
C SER A 86 11.18 1.94 -25.89
N VAL A 87 11.60 2.25 -24.66
CA VAL A 87 11.03 1.74 -23.42
C VAL A 87 10.35 2.88 -22.66
N PRO A 88 9.04 2.78 -22.35
CA PRO A 88 8.30 3.80 -21.61
C PRO A 88 8.67 3.81 -20.12
N LYS A 89 9.78 4.47 -19.77
CA LYS A 89 10.35 4.49 -18.41
C LYS A 89 9.42 5.19 -17.41
N THR A 90 8.75 6.26 -17.82
CA THR A 90 7.92 7.06 -16.92
C THR A 90 6.65 6.30 -16.55
N ALA A 91 5.95 5.75 -17.55
CA ALA A 91 4.74 4.98 -17.33
C ALA A 91 5.02 3.72 -16.48
N ILE A 92 6.13 3.01 -16.74
CA ILE A 92 6.52 1.84 -15.95
C ILE A 92 6.82 2.24 -14.49
N SER A 93 7.58 3.32 -14.27
CA SER A 93 7.91 3.79 -12.92
C SER A 93 6.66 4.19 -12.14
N TYR A 94 5.72 4.88 -12.81
CA TYR A 94 4.40 5.20 -12.25
C TYR A 94 3.63 3.94 -11.85
N LEU A 95 3.56 2.93 -12.72
CA LEU A 95 2.82 1.70 -12.45
C LEU A 95 3.41 0.93 -11.26
N VAL A 96 4.73 0.82 -11.18
CA VAL A 96 5.42 0.19 -10.04
C VAL A 96 5.12 0.95 -8.74
N GLY A 97 5.18 2.28 -8.77
CA GLY A 97 4.83 3.13 -7.63
C GLY A 97 3.36 2.98 -7.21
N ALA A 98 2.43 2.94 -8.16
CA ALA A 98 1.00 2.78 -7.92
C ALA A 98 0.68 1.43 -7.26
N ILE A 99 1.30 0.34 -7.74
CA ILE A 99 1.17 -0.98 -7.12
C ILE A 99 1.73 -0.96 -5.70
N GLY A 100 2.92 -0.39 -5.49
CA GLY A 100 3.52 -0.26 -4.16
C GLY A 100 2.62 0.52 -3.18
N SER A 101 2.04 1.64 -3.63
CA SER A 101 1.10 2.45 -2.85
C SER A 101 -0.18 1.68 -2.50
N GLY A 102 -0.75 0.95 -3.46
CA GLY A 102 -1.93 0.12 -3.23
C GLY A 102 -1.66 -1.00 -2.22
N LEU A 103 -0.54 -1.69 -2.35
CA LEU A 103 -0.15 -2.73 -1.39
C LEU A 103 0.05 -2.16 0.01
N ALA A 104 0.71 -1.00 0.13
CA ALA A 104 0.90 -0.32 1.41
C ALA A 104 -0.44 0.04 2.08
N GLY A 105 -1.40 0.60 1.32
CA GLY A 105 -2.73 0.94 1.83
C GLY A 105 -3.52 -0.29 2.29
N PHE A 106 -3.53 -1.36 1.47
CA PHE A 106 -4.24 -2.59 1.78
C PHE A 106 -3.68 -3.30 3.04
N ILE A 107 -2.36 -3.45 3.11
CA ILE A 107 -1.69 -4.07 4.27
C ILE A 107 -1.92 -3.23 5.52
N GLY A 108 -1.75 -1.90 5.41
CA GLY A 108 -1.95 -0.96 6.52
C GLY A 108 -3.35 -1.06 7.11
N MET A 109 -4.40 -1.03 6.28
CA MET A 109 -5.77 -1.14 6.77
C MET A 109 -6.05 -2.51 7.41
N SER A 110 -5.56 -3.60 6.81
CA SER A 110 -5.73 -4.95 7.35
C SER A 110 -5.16 -5.08 8.77
N ILE A 111 -3.98 -4.51 9.00
CA ILE A 111 -3.33 -4.52 10.31
C ILE A 111 -4.06 -3.58 11.27
N ALA A 112 -4.40 -2.36 10.85
CA ALA A 112 -5.06 -1.37 11.68
C ALA A 112 -6.38 -1.90 12.26
N VAL A 113 -7.24 -2.47 11.43
CA VAL A 113 -8.54 -2.97 11.89
C VAL A 113 -8.38 -4.13 12.88
N ARG A 114 -7.38 -4.99 12.69
CA ARG A 114 -7.06 -6.08 13.64
C ARG A 114 -6.40 -5.59 14.92
N ALA A 115 -5.66 -4.49 14.87
CA ALA A 115 -4.99 -3.89 16.03
C ALA A 115 -5.96 -3.12 16.94
N ASN A 116 -7.06 -2.60 16.39
CA ASN A 116 -8.05 -1.83 17.14
C ASN A 116 -8.63 -2.61 18.33
N THR A 117 -9.06 -3.86 18.13
CA THR A 117 -9.61 -4.68 19.23
C THR A 117 -8.58 -4.92 20.32
N ARG A 118 -7.32 -5.18 19.95
CA ARG A 118 -6.22 -5.42 20.89
C ARG A 118 -5.89 -4.17 21.69
N THR A 119 -5.95 -3.00 21.06
CA THR A 119 -5.77 -1.71 21.75
C THR A 119 -6.87 -1.50 22.78
N THR A 120 -8.13 -1.77 22.43
CA THR A 120 -9.26 -1.72 23.37
C THR A 120 -9.04 -2.65 24.57
N VAL A 121 -8.52 -3.85 24.35
CA VAL A 121 -8.24 -4.82 25.43
C VAL A 121 -7.09 -4.36 26.31
N GLN A 122 -6.01 -3.80 25.74
CA GLN A 122 -4.92 -3.26 26.56
C GLN A 122 -5.39 -2.07 27.39
N ALA A 123 -6.26 -1.20 26.86
CA ALA A 123 -6.83 -0.09 27.61
C ALA A 123 -7.63 -0.52 28.86
N GLN A 124 -8.12 -1.77 28.92
CA GLN A 124 -8.77 -2.31 30.11
C GLN A 124 -7.78 -2.69 31.22
N ARG A 125 -6.48 -2.81 30.91
CA ARG A 125 -5.43 -3.27 31.82
C ARG A 125 -4.57 -2.14 32.40
N GLY A 126 -4.81 -0.89 32.00
CA GLY A 126 -3.98 0.28 32.32
C GLY A 126 -2.76 0.37 31.41
#